data_AF-A0A1V9A9H7-F1
#
_entry.id   AF-A0A1V9A9H7-F1
#
_cell.length_a   1.000
_cell.length_b   1.000
_cell.length_c   1.000
_cell.angle_alpha   90.00
_cell.angle_beta   90.00
_cell.angle_gamma   90.00
#
_symmetry.space_group_name_H-M   'P 1'
#
loop_
_entity.id
_entity.type
_entity.pdbx_description
1 polymer ?
#
loop_
_entity_poly.entity_id
_entity_poly.type
_entity_poly.pdbx_seq_one_letter_code
_entity_poly.pdbx_strand_id
1 'polypeptide(L)'
;MSEHEELRNRVRGLIHPKPGAQREFAAAIGLAESKLSKSLSGTRRFAPHELVRIAEYSGVTVNWLLNGRDDADTVTAVPAPTARSRSAPVTGPQSAMRRRILETAWQLIAERGYHRVRIADIARECGTSAATIHYYFPTKDDVLIESLRRNVKLAFDRQVAELSTVDDARERLVRLVELQLPAPGLLHDEWSVWLQVWTESTLNPAIRELYSDSYNRWYDTIAMTIRTGQQQGVFRRQDPDDLTTQLSALIDGLGIQVLTGKPGSSVAHMRRHLHDFIDRNIVEGQA
;
A
#
# COMPACT_ATOMS: atom_id res chain seq x y z
N MET A 1 -11.05 13.12 24.24
CA MET A 1 -10.79 13.86 22.99
C MET A 1 -11.31 12.97 21.86
N SER A 2 -11.92 13.51 20.80
CA SER A 2 -12.38 12.65 19.69
C SER A 2 -11.16 12.10 18.92
N GLU A 3 -11.19 10.86 18.44
CA GLU A 3 -10.11 10.28 17.60
C GLU A 3 -9.74 11.19 16.41
N HIS A 4 -10.74 11.85 15.83
CA HIS A 4 -10.52 12.82 14.76
C HIS A 4 -9.78 14.09 15.22
N GLU A 5 -9.91 14.48 16.47
CA GLU A 5 -9.19 15.62 17.05
C GLU A 5 -7.73 15.26 17.32
N GLU A 6 -7.47 14.04 17.81
CA GLU A 6 -6.12 13.51 17.98
C GLU A 6 -5.36 13.40 16.66
N LEU A 7 -6.00 12.86 15.62
CA LEU A 7 -5.44 12.83 14.26
C LEU A 7 -5.03 14.24 13.80
N ARG A 8 -5.92 15.24 13.96
CA ARG A 8 -5.61 16.63 13.56
C ARG A 8 -4.42 17.19 14.34
N ASN A 9 -4.33 16.91 15.64
CA ASN A 9 -3.22 17.36 16.47
C ASN A 9 -1.90 16.70 16.07
N ARG A 10 -1.91 15.40 15.73
CA ARG A 10 -0.74 14.70 15.18
C ARG A 10 -0.30 15.31 13.85
N VAL A 11 -1.22 15.58 12.92
CA VAL A 11 -0.88 16.24 11.64
C VAL A 11 -0.34 17.65 11.86
N ARG A 12 -0.92 18.45 12.78
CA ARG A 12 -0.36 19.77 13.14
C ARG A 12 1.07 19.68 13.65
N GLY A 13 1.37 18.67 14.47
CA GLY A 13 2.71 18.44 15.01
C GLY A 13 3.77 18.15 13.95
N LEU A 14 3.38 17.62 12.79
CA LEU A 14 4.27 17.36 11.65
C LEU A 14 4.57 18.62 10.83
N ILE A 15 3.78 19.69 10.99
CA ILE A 15 3.99 20.96 10.31
C ILE A 15 4.91 21.81 11.19
N HIS A 16 6.22 21.78 10.91
CA HIS A 16 7.19 22.56 11.67
C HIS A 16 6.88 24.07 11.62
N PRO A 17 6.83 24.77 12.77
CA PRO A 17 6.42 26.17 12.83
C PRO A 17 7.47 27.08 12.17
N LYS A 18 7.18 27.50 10.94
CA LYS A 18 7.89 28.56 10.20
C LYS A 18 6.91 29.33 9.31
N PRO A 19 7.19 30.59 8.93
CA PRO A 19 6.34 31.33 8.00
C PRO A 19 6.12 30.54 6.70
N GLY A 20 4.87 30.34 6.31
CA GLY A 20 4.51 29.58 5.10
C GLY A 20 4.63 28.06 5.22
N ALA A 21 4.92 27.49 6.40
CA ALA A 21 5.06 26.05 6.61
C ALA A 21 3.85 25.24 6.12
N GLN A 22 2.65 25.73 6.40
CA GLN A 22 1.43 25.04 6.01
C GLN A 22 1.25 25.01 4.48
N ARG A 23 1.55 26.12 3.79
CA ARG A 23 1.50 26.20 2.33
C ARG A 23 2.52 25.25 1.69
N GLU A 24 3.73 25.21 2.21
CA GLU A 24 4.79 24.29 1.76
C GLU A 24 4.40 22.83 1.99
N PHE A 25 3.90 22.51 3.18
CA PHE A 25 3.41 21.18 3.52
C PHE A 25 2.26 20.76 2.59
N ALA A 26 1.28 21.65 2.39
CA ALA A 26 0.15 21.42 1.48
C ALA A 26 0.62 21.14 0.05
N ALA A 27 1.55 21.95 -0.47
CA ALA A 27 2.14 21.75 -1.79
C ALA A 27 2.87 20.40 -1.89
N ALA A 28 3.66 20.03 -0.87
CA ALA A 28 4.43 18.80 -0.84
C ALA A 28 3.55 17.53 -0.84
N ILE A 29 2.38 17.58 -0.18
CA ILE A 29 1.41 16.47 -0.20
C ILE A 29 0.37 16.59 -1.33
N GLY A 30 0.54 17.53 -2.27
CA GLY A 30 -0.38 17.72 -3.40
C GLY A 30 -1.80 18.12 -3.00
N LEU A 31 -1.97 18.87 -1.91
CA LEU A 31 -3.25 19.35 -1.40
C LEU A 31 -3.34 20.88 -1.47
N ALA A 32 -4.51 21.43 -1.82
CA ALA A 32 -4.73 22.87 -1.75
C ALA A 32 -4.64 23.35 -0.29
N GLU A 33 -3.92 24.45 -0.04
CA GLU A 33 -3.73 24.99 1.31
C GLU A 33 -5.05 25.22 2.04
N SER A 34 -6.08 25.71 1.34
CA SER A 34 -7.42 25.92 1.89
C SER A 34 -8.11 24.61 2.33
N LYS A 35 -7.89 23.50 1.62
CA LYS A 35 -8.38 22.18 2.01
C LYS A 35 -7.63 21.66 3.24
N LEU A 36 -6.31 21.87 3.30
CA LEU A 36 -5.52 21.52 4.48
C LEU A 36 -6.01 22.31 5.71
N SER A 37 -6.22 23.63 5.59
CA SER A 37 -6.77 24.46 6.67
C SER A 37 -8.09 23.92 7.19
N LYS A 38 -9.03 23.59 6.29
CA LYS A 38 -10.35 23.02 6.65
C LYS A 38 -10.22 21.65 7.33
N SER A 39 -9.26 20.83 6.90
CA SER A 39 -9.00 19.54 7.53
C SER A 39 -8.42 19.69 8.93
N LEU A 40 -7.49 20.63 9.12
CA LEU A 40 -6.89 20.93 10.42
C LEU A 40 -7.89 21.59 11.39
N SER A 41 -8.79 22.44 10.90
CA SER A 41 -9.84 23.06 11.73
C SER A 41 -10.97 22.08 12.10
N GLY A 42 -11.05 20.92 11.46
CA GLY A 42 -12.11 19.92 11.67
C GLY A 42 -13.37 20.15 10.84
N THR A 43 -13.40 21.18 9.98
CA THR A 43 -14.50 21.45 9.04
C THR A 43 -14.55 20.41 7.91
N ARG A 44 -13.46 19.68 7.70
CA ARG A 44 -13.32 18.63 6.70
C ARG A 44 -12.55 17.45 7.30
N ARG A 45 -12.87 16.21 6.89
CA ARG A 45 -12.05 15.04 7.21
C ARG A 45 -10.95 14.86 6.15
N PHE A 46 -9.80 14.34 6.57
CA PHE A 46 -8.77 13.90 5.61
C PHE A 46 -9.31 12.73 4.80
N ALA A 47 -9.12 12.79 3.48
CA ALA A 47 -9.40 11.64 2.63
C ALA A 47 -8.28 10.59 2.80
N PRO A 48 -8.57 9.29 2.58
CA PRO A 48 -7.58 8.22 2.74
C PRO A 48 -6.26 8.47 1.99
N HIS A 49 -6.34 8.86 0.73
CA HIS A 49 -5.18 9.19 -0.09
C HIS A 49 -4.39 10.42 0.40
N GLU A 50 -5.02 11.33 1.16
CA GLU A 50 -4.32 12.46 1.79
C GLU A 50 -3.52 11.98 3.01
N LEU A 51 -4.05 11.04 3.78
CA LEU A 51 -3.34 10.45 4.92
C LEU A 51 -2.08 9.70 4.47
N VAL A 52 -2.18 8.93 3.37
CA VAL A 52 -1.01 8.25 2.79
C VAL A 52 0.08 9.25 2.40
N ARG A 53 -0.28 10.35 1.72
CA ARG A 53 0.69 11.39 1.32
C ARG A 53 1.30 12.13 2.51
N ILE A 54 0.50 12.38 3.56
CA ILE A 54 0.99 12.96 4.82
C ILE A 54 2.00 12.02 5.48
N ALA A 55 1.63 10.75 5.65
CA ALA A 55 2.48 9.74 6.27
C ALA A 55 3.82 9.61 5.53
N GLU A 56 3.75 9.53 4.21
CA GLU A 56 4.91 9.44 3.34
C GLU A 56 5.82 10.68 3.41
N TYR A 57 5.24 11.88 3.28
CA TYR A 57 6.02 13.12 3.33
C TYR A 57 6.69 13.33 4.69
N SER A 58 6.01 12.95 5.77
CA SER A 58 6.48 13.14 7.14
C SER A 58 7.30 11.96 7.69
N GLY A 59 7.45 10.87 6.94
CA GLY A 59 8.20 9.69 7.37
C GLY A 59 7.55 8.90 8.51
N VAL A 60 6.22 8.96 8.64
CA VAL A 60 5.43 8.19 9.61
C VAL A 60 4.55 7.16 8.89
N THR A 61 3.77 6.37 9.62
CA THR A 61 2.77 5.45 9.03
C THR A 61 1.37 6.09 9.10
N VAL A 62 0.45 5.60 8.26
CA VAL A 62 -0.96 5.97 8.41
C VAL A 62 -1.52 5.48 9.75
N ASN A 63 -1.09 4.31 10.21
CA ASN A 63 -1.51 3.76 11.50
C ASN A 63 -1.13 4.70 12.66
N TRP A 64 0.09 5.24 12.68
CA TRP A 64 0.53 6.23 13.66
C TRP A 64 -0.29 7.52 13.57
N LEU A 65 -0.62 7.98 12.36
CA LEU A 65 -1.50 9.16 12.21
C LEU A 65 -2.88 8.92 12.83
N LEU A 66 -3.44 7.73 12.66
CA LEU A 66 -4.77 7.37 13.14
C LEU A 66 -4.82 7.01 14.63
N ASN A 67 -3.79 6.33 15.13
CA ASN A 67 -3.79 5.70 16.46
C ASN A 67 -2.72 6.25 17.41
N GLY A 68 -1.81 7.09 16.91
CA GLY A 68 -0.72 7.70 17.69
C GLY A 68 0.44 6.76 17.99
N ARG A 69 0.36 5.52 17.52
CA ARG A 69 1.28 4.44 17.85
C ARG A 69 1.33 3.42 16.72
N ASP A 70 2.48 2.78 16.54
CA ASP A 70 2.68 1.74 15.52
C ASP A 70 2.50 0.32 16.07
N ASP A 71 2.44 0.17 17.40
CA ASP A 71 2.02 -1.03 18.11
C ASP A 71 0.49 -1.13 18.08
N ALA A 72 -0.04 -1.64 16.98
CA ALA A 72 -1.39 -2.13 16.98
C ALA A 72 -1.36 -3.66 16.99
N ASP A 73 -2.23 -4.28 17.80
CA ASP A 73 -2.73 -5.65 17.65
C ASP A 73 -3.46 -5.89 16.30
N THR A 74 -3.26 -4.97 15.34
CA THR A 74 -3.57 -5.11 13.92
C THR A 74 -2.29 -5.65 13.30
N VAL A 75 -2.30 -6.90 12.80
CA VAL A 75 -1.18 -7.59 12.11
C VAL A 75 -0.26 -6.58 11.39
N THR A 76 0.77 -6.09 12.10
CA THR A 76 1.59 -4.95 11.66
C THR A 76 2.88 -5.50 11.08
N ALA A 77 3.26 -5.00 9.91
CA ALA A 77 4.60 -5.23 9.40
C ALA A 77 5.15 -4.07 8.60
N VAL A 78 6.01 -3.34 9.28
CA VAL A 78 7.32 -3.11 8.70
C VAL A 78 8.17 -4.25 9.26
N PRO A 79 8.97 -5.01 8.47
CA PRO A 79 10.03 -5.83 9.07
C PRO A 79 10.79 -4.89 10.01
N ALA A 80 10.90 -5.23 11.29
CA ALA A 80 11.70 -4.42 12.21
C ALA A 80 13.05 -4.19 11.52
N PRO A 81 13.48 -2.92 11.34
CA PRO A 81 14.77 -2.68 10.73
C PRO A 81 15.78 -3.55 11.47
N THR A 82 16.57 -4.33 10.73
CA THR A 82 17.74 -5.01 11.31
C THR A 82 18.42 -4.00 12.22
N ALA A 83 18.83 -4.43 13.42
CA ALA A 83 19.07 -3.62 14.63
C ALA A 83 20.06 -2.43 14.54
N ARG A 84 20.44 -2.00 13.34
CA ARG A 84 21.22 -0.82 12.99
C ARG A 84 20.43 0.41 12.53
N SER A 85 19.10 0.37 12.35
CA SER A 85 18.35 1.55 11.90
C SER A 85 17.22 1.96 12.85
N ARG A 86 17.57 2.23 14.11
CA ARG A 86 16.78 3.13 14.97
C ARG A 86 17.36 4.54 14.84
N SER A 87 16.99 5.26 13.79
CA SER A 87 17.22 6.70 13.72
C SER A 87 15.90 7.44 13.54
N ALA A 88 15.78 8.56 14.23
CA ALA A 88 14.70 9.55 14.15
C ALA A 88 14.39 9.95 12.68
N PRO A 89 13.25 10.60 12.36
CA PRO A 89 12.89 10.92 10.98
C PRO A 89 14.04 11.65 10.29
N VAL A 90 14.70 11.00 9.33
CA VAL A 90 15.85 11.59 8.62
C VAL A 90 15.31 12.48 7.50
N THR A 91 14.91 13.69 7.87
CA THR A 91 14.68 14.77 6.92
C THR A 91 16.02 15.31 6.43
N GLY A 92 16.45 14.93 5.22
CA GLY A 92 17.68 15.43 4.61
C GLY A 92 17.78 15.13 3.10
N PRO A 93 18.67 15.81 2.36
CA PRO A 93 18.80 15.63 0.90
C PRO A 93 19.12 14.19 0.47
N GLN A 94 19.83 13.45 1.34
CA GLN A 94 20.19 12.04 1.09
C GLN A 94 18.98 11.10 1.14
N SER A 95 17.96 11.36 1.97
CA SER A 95 16.72 10.58 1.98
C SER A 95 15.83 10.90 0.78
N ALA A 96 15.86 12.15 0.30
CA ALA A 96 15.17 12.55 -0.93
C ALA A 96 15.71 11.86 -2.18
N MET A 97 17.05 11.77 -2.32
CA MET A 97 17.67 11.08 -3.47
C MET A 97 17.37 9.59 -3.45
N ARG A 98 17.56 8.93 -2.29
CA ARG A 98 17.22 7.50 -2.13
C ARG A 98 15.76 7.23 -2.51
N ARG A 99 14.83 8.06 -2.05
CA ARG A 99 13.41 7.96 -2.38
C ARG A 99 13.14 8.11 -3.87
N ARG A 100 13.74 9.11 -4.52
CA ARG A 100 13.60 9.33 -5.97
C ARG A 100 14.10 8.13 -6.77
N ILE A 101 15.20 7.51 -6.36
CA ILE A 101 15.74 6.30 -6.99
C ILE A 101 14.71 5.16 -6.91
N LEU A 102 14.14 4.89 -5.74
CA LEU A 102 13.15 3.83 -5.56
C LEU A 102 11.86 4.07 -6.36
N GLU A 103 11.35 5.30 -6.35
CA GLU A 103 10.16 5.68 -7.12
C GLU A 103 10.40 5.53 -8.62
N THR A 104 11.54 6.01 -9.11
CA THR A 104 11.92 5.92 -10.52
C THR A 104 12.13 4.47 -10.94
N ALA A 105 12.82 3.67 -10.11
CA ALA A 105 13.03 2.26 -10.38
C ALA A 105 11.71 1.50 -10.45
N TRP A 106 10.79 1.74 -9.50
CA TRP A 106 9.46 1.15 -9.49
C TRP A 106 8.70 1.41 -10.80
N GLN A 107 8.63 2.68 -11.22
CA GLN A 107 7.94 3.07 -12.46
C GLN A 107 8.58 2.41 -13.69
N LEU A 108 9.91 2.47 -13.81
CA LEU A 108 10.61 1.84 -14.92
C LEU A 108 10.39 0.32 -14.98
N ILE A 109 10.37 -0.36 -13.83
CA ILE A 109 10.15 -1.80 -13.74
C ILE A 109 8.70 -2.15 -14.11
N ALA A 110 7.72 -1.36 -13.65
CA ALA A 110 6.32 -1.54 -14.00
C ALA A 110 6.07 -1.38 -15.51
N GLU A 111 6.70 -0.38 -16.14
CA GLU A 111 6.51 -0.08 -17.57
C GLU A 111 7.32 -0.96 -18.52
N ARG A 112 8.58 -1.23 -18.16
CA ARG A 112 9.57 -1.82 -19.08
C ARG A 112 9.95 -3.25 -18.70
N GLY A 113 9.67 -3.67 -17.47
CA GLY A 113 10.05 -4.97 -16.93
C GLY A 113 11.45 -4.99 -16.31
N TYR A 114 11.57 -5.71 -15.20
CA TYR A 114 12.74 -5.80 -14.32
C TYR A 114 14.00 -6.08 -15.10
N HIS A 115 14.05 -7.16 -15.88
CA HIS A 115 15.24 -7.54 -16.63
C HIS A 115 15.68 -6.51 -17.68
N ARG A 116 14.76 -5.73 -18.25
CA ARG A 116 15.07 -4.73 -19.28
C ARG A 116 15.62 -3.43 -18.71
N VAL A 117 15.25 -3.08 -17.47
CA VAL A 117 15.74 -1.87 -16.80
C VAL A 117 17.20 -2.05 -16.37
N ARG A 118 18.08 -1.13 -16.76
CA ARG A 118 19.48 -1.09 -16.29
C ARG A 118 19.66 -0.03 -15.22
N ILE A 119 20.69 -0.18 -14.38
CA ILE A 119 21.09 0.86 -13.42
C ILE A 119 21.33 2.21 -14.11
N ALA A 120 21.88 2.19 -15.33
CA ALA A 120 22.09 3.40 -16.14
C ALA A 120 20.77 4.08 -16.54
N ASP A 121 19.68 3.33 -16.75
CA ASP A 121 18.37 3.91 -17.05
C ASP A 121 17.82 4.65 -15.84
N ILE A 122 17.89 4.03 -14.65
CA ILE A 122 17.46 4.63 -13.39
C ILE A 122 18.27 5.90 -13.10
N ALA A 123 19.59 5.83 -13.26
CA ALA A 123 20.48 6.97 -13.08
C ALA A 123 20.11 8.14 -13.99
N ARG A 124 19.86 7.87 -15.28
CA ARG A 124 19.46 8.86 -16.28
C ARG A 124 18.16 9.56 -15.88
N GLU A 125 17.11 8.82 -15.53
CA GLU A 125 15.83 9.41 -15.12
C GLU A 125 15.90 10.15 -13.77
N CYS A 126 16.78 9.71 -12.88
CA CYS A 126 17.08 10.41 -11.64
C CYS A 126 17.97 11.65 -11.83
N GLY A 127 18.51 11.90 -13.03
CA GLY A 127 19.46 12.98 -13.28
C GLY A 127 20.78 12.81 -12.50
N THR A 128 21.25 11.58 -12.35
CA THR A 128 22.45 11.22 -11.56
C THR A 128 23.36 10.23 -12.28
N SER A 129 24.42 9.77 -11.61
CA SER A 129 25.36 8.77 -12.12
C SER A 129 25.04 7.36 -11.65
N ALA A 130 25.45 6.35 -12.42
CA ALA A 130 25.36 4.94 -12.00
C ALA A 130 26.15 4.69 -10.68
N ALA A 131 27.27 5.39 -10.48
CA ALA A 131 28.03 5.32 -9.23
C ALA A 131 27.21 5.82 -8.03
N THR A 132 26.40 6.86 -8.21
CA THR A 132 25.47 7.33 -7.17
C THR A 132 24.40 6.29 -6.87
N ILE A 133 23.87 5.59 -7.88
CA ILE A 133 22.92 4.49 -7.62
C ILE A 133 23.59 3.37 -6.82
N HIS A 134 24.79 2.92 -7.22
CA HIS A 134 25.54 1.88 -6.52
C HIS A 134 25.95 2.27 -5.10
N TYR A 135 26.15 3.56 -4.83
CA TYR A 135 26.38 4.06 -3.48
C TYR A 135 25.17 3.82 -2.55
N TYR A 136 23.94 3.97 -3.05
CA TYR A 136 22.73 3.70 -2.27
C TYR A 136 22.31 2.23 -2.28
N PHE A 137 22.51 1.55 -3.40
CA PHE A 137 22.04 0.19 -3.66
C PHE A 137 23.15 -0.60 -4.36
N PRO A 138 23.89 -1.45 -3.63
CA PRO A 138 25.05 -2.16 -4.18
C PRO A 138 24.72 -2.95 -5.45
N THR A 139 23.56 -3.60 -5.49
CA THR A 139 23.10 -4.40 -6.62
C THR A 139 21.76 -3.93 -7.17
N LYS A 140 21.41 -4.40 -8.37
CA LYS A 140 20.08 -4.17 -8.97
C LYS A 140 18.97 -4.89 -8.20
N ASP A 141 19.26 -6.06 -7.63
CA ASP A 141 18.35 -6.78 -6.75
C ASP A 141 18.03 -5.96 -5.50
N ASP A 142 19.02 -5.27 -4.91
CA ASP A 142 18.79 -4.36 -3.77
C ASP A 142 17.82 -3.24 -4.12
N VAL A 143 17.91 -2.67 -5.33
CA VAL A 143 16.96 -1.66 -5.81
C VAL A 143 15.55 -2.24 -5.88
N LEU A 144 15.39 -3.45 -6.43
CA LEU A 144 14.08 -4.11 -6.54
C LEU A 144 13.50 -4.41 -5.16
N ILE A 145 14.28 -5.05 -4.27
CA ILE A 145 13.85 -5.41 -2.91
C ILE A 145 13.42 -4.17 -2.13
N GLU A 146 14.20 -3.10 -2.17
CA GLU A 146 13.88 -1.86 -1.46
C GLU A 146 12.69 -1.12 -2.07
N SER A 147 12.52 -1.20 -3.40
CA SER A 147 11.34 -0.63 -4.09
C SER A 147 10.07 -1.41 -3.73
N LEU A 148 10.16 -2.73 -3.66
CA LEU A 148 9.08 -3.61 -3.21
C LEU A 148 8.70 -3.35 -1.75
N ARG A 149 9.69 -3.30 -0.84
CA ARG A 149 9.44 -2.96 0.57
C ARG A 149 8.70 -1.63 0.71
N ARG A 150 9.11 -0.64 -0.06
CA ARG A 150 8.44 0.67 -0.11
C ARG A 150 7.00 0.55 -0.63
N ASN A 151 6.77 -0.16 -1.73
CA ASN A 151 5.43 -0.30 -2.30
C ASN A 151 4.49 -1.09 -1.38
N VAL A 152 4.96 -2.18 -0.77
CA VAL A 152 4.20 -2.95 0.23
C VAL A 152 3.77 -2.07 1.39
N LYS A 153 4.67 -1.20 1.89
CA LYS A 153 4.32 -0.22 2.93
C LYS A 153 3.22 0.73 2.45
N LEU A 154 3.33 1.26 1.23
CA LEU A 154 2.35 2.21 0.67
C LEU A 154 0.98 1.56 0.42
N ALA A 155 0.96 0.31 -0.05
CA ALA A 155 -0.26 -0.47 -0.23
C ALA A 155 -0.96 -0.72 1.13
N PHE A 156 -0.17 -1.08 2.15
CA PHE A 156 -0.69 -1.25 3.52
C PHE A 156 -1.21 0.07 4.11
N ASP A 157 -0.47 1.17 3.96
CA ASP A 157 -0.90 2.51 4.40
C ASP A 157 -2.23 2.90 3.72
N ARG A 158 -2.40 2.59 2.43
CA ARG A 158 -3.66 2.80 1.68
C ARG A 158 -4.80 1.94 2.23
N GLN A 159 -4.54 0.67 2.51
CA GLN A 159 -5.50 -0.25 3.11
C GLN A 159 -5.97 0.23 4.48
N VAL A 160 -5.03 0.62 5.36
CA VAL A 160 -5.36 1.16 6.69
C VAL A 160 -6.19 2.43 6.56
N ALA A 161 -5.80 3.35 5.68
CA ALA A 161 -6.51 4.61 5.48
C ALA A 161 -7.96 4.41 4.99
N GLU A 162 -8.20 3.40 4.15
CA GLU A 162 -9.50 3.13 3.55
C GLU A 162 -10.45 2.38 4.49
N LEU A 163 -9.90 1.53 5.36
CA LEU A 163 -10.70 0.58 6.14
C LEU A 163 -10.82 0.94 7.63
N SER A 164 -10.10 1.95 8.12
CA SER A 164 -10.07 2.28 9.55
C SER A 164 -11.40 2.74 10.13
N THR A 165 -12.36 3.14 9.28
CA THR A 165 -13.68 3.64 9.70
C THR A 165 -14.83 2.74 9.24
N VAL A 166 -14.53 1.49 8.84
CA VAL A 166 -15.51 0.57 8.24
C VAL A 166 -15.76 -0.57 9.22
N ASP A 167 -16.88 -0.48 9.95
CA ASP A 167 -17.26 -1.45 10.98
C ASP A 167 -17.98 -2.67 10.40
N ASP A 168 -18.74 -2.50 9.31
CA ASP A 168 -19.45 -3.58 8.63
C ASP A 168 -18.46 -4.48 7.88
N ALA A 169 -18.40 -5.77 8.26
CA ALA A 169 -17.43 -6.70 7.70
C ALA A 169 -17.65 -6.96 6.20
N ARG A 170 -18.91 -6.92 5.72
CA ARG A 170 -19.23 -7.09 4.29
C ARG A 170 -18.67 -5.93 3.48
N GLU A 171 -18.96 -4.69 3.89
CA GLU A 171 -18.40 -3.49 3.27
C GLU A 171 -16.87 -3.50 3.31
N ARG A 172 -16.29 -3.88 4.46
CA ARG A 172 -14.84 -3.98 4.63
C ARG A 172 -14.23 -4.98 3.64
N LEU A 173 -14.83 -6.16 3.46
CA LEU A 173 -14.35 -7.18 2.51
C LEU A 173 -14.48 -6.72 1.05
N VAL A 174 -15.58 -6.05 0.70
CA VAL A 174 -15.76 -5.47 -0.63
C VAL A 174 -14.70 -4.40 -0.91
N ARG A 175 -14.43 -3.50 0.04
CA ARG A 175 -13.38 -2.48 -0.09
C ARG A 175 -11.98 -3.09 -0.19
N LEU A 176 -11.69 -4.16 0.57
CA LEU A 176 -10.43 -4.91 0.44
C LEU A 176 -10.24 -5.42 -1.00
N VAL A 177 -11.29 -6.00 -1.59
CA VAL A 177 -11.26 -6.47 -2.98
C VAL A 177 -11.10 -5.33 -3.98
N GLU A 178 -11.80 -4.21 -3.80
CA GLU A 178 -11.68 -3.03 -4.67
C GLU A 178 -10.25 -2.47 -4.71
N LEU A 179 -9.55 -2.51 -3.56
CA LEU A 179 -8.13 -2.10 -3.48
C LEU A 179 -7.19 -3.02 -4.28
N GLN A 180 -7.61 -4.23 -4.66
CA GLN A 180 -6.82 -5.15 -5.46
C GLN A 180 -7.13 -5.10 -6.96
N LEU A 181 -8.06 -4.27 -7.40
CA LEU A 181 -8.39 -4.22 -8.83
C LEU A 181 -7.30 -3.49 -9.63
N PRO A 182 -6.82 -4.03 -10.76
CA PRO A 182 -5.78 -3.40 -11.60
C PRO A 182 -6.32 -2.22 -12.42
N ALA A 183 -6.87 -1.21 -11.73
CA ALA A 183 -7.36 0.01 -12.36
C ALA A 183 -6.21 0.78 -13.03
N PRO A 184 -6.47 1.49 -14.14
CA PRO A 184 -5.44 2.24 -14.85
C PRO A 184 -4.65 3.19 -13.93
N GLY A 185 -3.32 3.20 -14.09
CA GLY A 185 -2.39 3.97 -13.25
C GLY A 185 -1.75 3.11 -12.17
N LEU A 186 -1.65 3.64 -10.95
CA LEU A 186 -0.86 3.07 -9.86
C LEU A 186 -1.14 1.58 -9.58
N LEU A 187 -2.41 1.18 -9.52
CA LEU A 187 -2.79 -0.20 -9.24
C LEU A 187 -2.38 -1.14 -10.38
N HIS A 188 -2.56 -0.73 -11.64
CA HIS A 188 -2.09 -1.50 -12.78
C HIS A 188 -0.56 -1.69 -12.76
N ASP A 189 0.19 -0.65 -12.40
CA ASP A 189 1.65 -0.72 -12.26
C ASP A 189 2.07 -1.64 -11.11
N GLU A 190 1.34 -1.61 -9.98
CA GLU A 190 1.52 -2.54 -8.86
C GLU A 190 1.36 -3.99 -9.31
N TRP A 191 0.29 -4.31 -10.04
CA TRP A 191 0.10 -5.63 -10.62
C TRP A 191 1.22 -6.03 -11.57
N SER A 192 1.64 -5.14 -12.47
CA SER A 192 2.75 -5.41 -13.40
C SER A 192 4.02 -5.85 -12.66
N VAL A 193 4.34 -5.20 -11.54
CA VAL A 193 5.50 -5.58 -10.73
C VAL A 193 5.27 -6.90 -10.01
N TRP A 194 4.10 -7.14 -9.40
CA TRP A 194 3.82 -8.40 -8.71
C TRP A 194 3.91 -9.63 -9.61
N LEU A 195 3.49 -9.55 -10.88
CA LEU A 195 3.68 -10.64 -11.85
C LEU A 195 5.16 -11.01 -12.03
N GLN A 196 6.02 -10.00 -12.02
CA GLN A 196 7.47 -10.20 -12.15
C GLN A 196 8.05 -10.76 -10.86
N VAL A 197 7.58 -10.27 -9.69
CA VAL A 197 7.96 -10.80 -8.38
C VAL A 197 7.64 -12.27 -8.25
N TRP A 198 6.45 -12.73 -8.68
CA TRP A 198 6.11 -14.15 -8.65
C TRP A 198 7.12 -15.01 -9.40
N THR A 199 7.58 -14.52 -10.55
CA THR A 199 8.63 -15.18 -11.34
C THR A 199 9.95 -15.19 -10.57
N GLU A 200 10.40 -14.04 -10.09
CA GLU A 200 11.66 -13.89 -9.35
C GLU A 200 11.70 -14.66 -8.03
N SER A 201 10.58 -14.77 -7.32
CA SER A 201 10.46 -15.53 -6.07
C SER A 201 10.76 -17.02 -6.25
N THR A 202 10.60 -17.56 -7.46
CA THR A 202 11.00 -18.95 -7.75
C THR A 202 12.52 -19.13 -7.79
N LEU A 203 13.26 -18.05 -8.06
CA LEU A 203 14.71 -18.07 -8.31
C LEU A 203 15.53 -17.45 -7.17
N ASN A 204 15.04 -16.37 -6.56
CA ASN A 204 15.75 -15.57 -5.57
C ASN A 204 15.11 -15.70 -4.17
N PRO A 205 15.82 -16.31 -3.19
CA PRO A 205 15.29 -16.50 -1.83
C PRO A 205 14.91 -15.20 -1.10
N ALA A 206 15.65 -14.10 -1.30
CA ALA A 206 15.37 -12.84 -0.62
C ALA A 206 14.08 -12.19 -1.13
N ILE A 207 13.81 -12.31 -2.43
CA ILE A 207 12.55 -11.86 -3.04
C ILE A 207 11.41 -12.80 -2.62
N ARG A 208 11.65 -14.11 -2.52
CA ARG A 208 10.68 -15.07 -2.01
C ARG A 208 10.24 -14.75 -0.59
N GLU A 209 11.19 -14.49 0.31
CA GLU A 209 10.91 -14.13 1.70
C GLU A 209 10.06 -12.86 1.78
N LEU A 210 10.46 -11.80 1.06
CA LEU A 210 9.70 -10.55 1.01
C LEU A 210 8.27 -10.74 0.46
N TYR A 211 8.13 -11.54 -0.60
CA TYR A 211 6.83 -11.88 -1.17
C TYR A 211 5.96 -12.63 -0.16
N SER A 212 6.47 -13.72 0.43
CA SER A 212 5.75 -14.54 1.40
C SER A 212 5.28 -13.71 2.60
N ASP A 213 6.16 -12.87 3.15
CA ASP A 213 5.81 -11.96 4.25
C ASP A 213 4.69 -11.00 3.87
N SER A 214 4.72 -10.48 2.64
CA SER A 214 3.72 -9.53 2.15
C SER A 214 2.38 -10.22 1.87
N TYR A 215 2.41 -11.39 1.26
CA TYR A 215 1.24 -12.20 0.94
C TYR A 215 0.54 -12.70 2.21
N ASN A 216 1.30 -13.20 3.19
CA ASN A 216 0.73 -13.69 4.46
C ASN A 216 -0.04 -12.59 5.20
N ARG A 217 0.41 -11.34 5.15
CA ARG A 217 -0.30 -10.23 5.81
C ARG A 217 -1.59 -9.84 5.11
N TRP A 218 -1.55 -9.86 3.79
CA TRP A 218 -2.75 -9.69 2.98
C TRP A 218 -3.77 -10.80 3.29
N TYR A 219 -3.28 -12.04 3.32
CA TYR A 219 -4.06 -13.23 3.69
C TYR A 219 -4.69 -13.08 5.08
N ASP A 220 -3.89 -12.76 6.10
CA ASP A 220 -4.37 -12.58 7.48
C ASP A 220 -5.42 -11.46 7.58
N THR A 221 -5.29 -10.39 6.78
CA THR A 221 -6.27 -9.30 6.73
C THR A 221 -7.62 -9.79 6.21
N ILE A 222 -7.63 -10.59 5.14
CA ILE A 222 -8.86 -11.18 4.60
C ILE A 222 -9.45 -12.15 5.63
N ALA A 223 -8.64 -13.09 6.15
CA ALA A 223 -9.09 -14.11 7.09
C ALA A 223 -9.69 -13.47 8.36
N MET A 224 -9.05 -12.41 8.88
CA MET A 224 -9.58 -11.65 10.00
C MET A 224 -10.93 -11.00 9.66
N THR A 225 -11.05 -10.39 8.48
CA THR A 225 -12.31 -9.76 8.04
C THR A 225 -13.44 -10.80 7.90
N ILE A 226 -13.13 -11.99 7.39
CA ILE A 226 -14.09 -13.11 7.32
C ILE A 226 -14.50 -13.55 8.73
N ARG A 227 -13.56 -13.75 9.66
CA ARG A 227 -13.85 -14.09 11.06
C ARG A 227 -14.72 -13.03 11.73
N THR A 228 -14.44 -11.75 11.51
CA THR A 228 -15.28 -10.65 12.03
C THR A 228 -16.69 -10.70 11.47
N GLY A 229 -16.87 -10.93 10.16
CA GLY A 229 -18.21 -11.02 9.58
C GLY A 229 -18.98 -12.27 10.03
N GLN A 230 -18.29 -13.37 10.32
CA GLN A 230 -18.91 -14.55 10.96
C GLN A 230 -19.38 -14.25 12.39
N GLN A 231 -18.59 -13.49 13.16
CA GLN A 231 -18.96 -13.04 14.51
C GLN A 231 -20.14 -12.07 14.48
N GLN A 232 -20.20 -11.19 13.48
CA GLN A 232 -21.32 -10.28 13.23
C GLN A 232 -22.56 -10.98 12.67
N GLY A 233 -22.45 -12.26 12.28
CA GLY A 233 -23.56 -13.04 11.70
C GLY A 233 -23.92 -12.66 10.26
N VAL A 234 -23.06 -11.93 9.55
CA VAL A 234 -23.28 -11.50 8.15
C VAL A 234 -22.64 -12.46 7.13
N PHE A 235 -21.69 -13.29 7.57
CA PHE A 235 -21.02 -14.28 6.74
C PHE A 235 -21.29 -15.70 7.22
N ARG A 236 -21.29 -16.64 6.28
CA ARG A 236 -21.48 -18.07 6.53
C ARG A 236 -20.43 -18.66 7.44
N ARG A 237 -20.84 -19.66 8.23
CA ARG A 237 -19.95 -20.48 9.07
C ARG A 237 -19.22 -21.54 8.24
N GLN A 238 -18.16 -21.12 7.58
CA GLN A 238 -17.19 -21.97 6.89
C GLN A 238 -15.79 -21.72 7.44
N ASP A 239 -14.81 -22.55 7.06
CA ASP A 239 -13.42 -22.30 7.45
C ASP A 239 -12.92 -20.97 6.84
N PRO A 240 -12.54 -19.97 7.67
CA PRO A 240 -12.04 -18.68 7.18
C PRO A 240 -10.78 -18.80 6.34
N ASP A 241 -9.92 -19.77 6.62
CA ASP A 241 -8.64 -19.93 5.94
C ASP A 241 -8.87 -20.55 4.55
N ASP A 242 -9.79 -21.51 4.43
CA ASP A 242 -10.19 -22.04 3.12
C ASP A 242 -10.84 -20.97 2.24
N LEU A 243 -11.75 -20.16 2.79
CA LEU A 243 -12.38 -19.06 2.06
C LEU A 243 -11.37 -17.99 1.63
N THR A 244 -10.41 -17.68 2.50
CA THR A 244 -9.34 -16.74 2.20
C THR A 244 -8.44 -17.26 1.08
N THR A 245 -8.11 -18.54 1.11
CA THR A 245 -7.32 -19.21 0.07
C THR A 245 -8.04 -19.15 -1.28
N GLN A 246 -9.34 -19.45 -1.31
CA GLN A 246 -10.14 -19.37 -2.53
C GLN A 246 -10.23 -17.95 -3.07
N LEU A 247 -10.52 -16.97 -2.21
CA LEU A 247 -10.67 -15.57 -2.62
C LEU A 247 -9.35 -14.98 -3.12
N SER A 248 -8.24 -15.17 -2.39
CA SER A 248 -6.93 -14.67 -2.80
C SER A 248 -6.46 -15.28 -4.13
N ALA A 249 -6.58 -16.59 -4.29
CA ALA A 249 -6.26 -17.26 -5.56
C ALA A 249 -7.14 -16.78 -6.72
N LEU A 250 -8.43 -16.51 -6.47
CA LEU A 250 -9.35 -15.98 -7.47
C LEU A 250 -8.98 -14.55 -7.89
N ILE A 251 -8.59 -13.69 -6.94
CA ILE A 251 -8.10 -12.34 -7.21
C ILE A 251 -6.89 -12.40 -8.14
N ASP A 252 -5.86 -13.19 -7.79
CA ASP A 252 -4.64 -13.35 -8.59
C ASP A 252 -4.96 -13.86 -10.00
N GLY A 253 -5.76 -14.92 -10.10
CA GLY A 253 -6.14 -15.51 -11.38
C GLY A 253 -6.94 -14.56 -12.29
N LEU A 254 -7.85 -13.77 -11.73
CA LEU A 254 -8.63 -12.79 -12.51
C LEU A 254 -7.76 -11.59 -12.92
N GLY A 255 -6.88 -11.11 -12.03
CA GLY A 255 -5.97 -10.01 -12.34
C GLY A 255 -5.01 -10.36 -13.48
N ILE A 256 -4.46 -11.58 -13.50
CA ILE A 256 -3.65 -12.08 -14.64
C ILE A 256 -4.45 -12.04 -15.94
N GLN A 257 -5.72 -12.47 -15.92
CA GLN A 257 -6.57 -12.45 -17.12
C GLN A 257 -6.80 -11.03 -17.64
N VAL A 258 -6.96 -10.06 -16.73
CA VAL A 258 -7.10 -8.64 -17.09
C VAL A 258 -5.79 -8.11 -17.69
N LEU A 259 -4.66 -8.29 -17.01
CA LEU A 259 -3.36 -7.74 -17.46
C LEU A 259 -2.86 -8.37 -18.77
N THR A 260 -3.16 -9.65 -19.01
CA THR A 260 -2.77 -10.35 -20.24
C THR A 260 -3.72 -10.09 -21.41
N GLY A 261 -4.79 -9.33 -21.20
CA GLY A 261 -5.74 -8.97 -22.25
C GLY A 261 -6.60 -10.14 -22.74
N LYS A 262 -6.91 -11.12 -21.88
CA LYS A 262 -7.81 -12.22 -22.23
C LYS A 262 -9.12 -11.64 -22.80
N PRO A 263 -9.61 -12.10 -23.97
CA PRO A 263 -10.83 -11.58 -24.57
C PRO A 263 -12.01 -11.60 -23.60
N GLY A 264 -12.68 -10.45 -23.44
CA GLY A 264 -13.80 -10.27 -22.52
C GLY A 264 -13.40 -9.97 -21.07
N SER A 265 -12.12 -10.09 -20.68
CA SER A 265 -11.64 -9.72 -19.35
C SER A 265 -11.39 -8.22 -19.25
N SER A 266 -11.95 -7.58 -18.22
CA SER A 266 -11.74 -6.17 -17.89
C SER A 266 -11.78 -5.97 -16.38
N VAL A 267 -11.31 -4.83 -15.90
CA VAL A 267 -11.40 -4.46 -14.47
C VAL A 267 -12.86 -4.53 -13.97
N ALA A 268 -13.82 -4.06 -14.78
CA ALA A 268 -15.24 -4.14 -14.45
C ALA A 268 -15.74 -5.59 -14.38
N HIS A 269 -15.22 -6.47 -15.25
CA HIS A 269 -15.56 -7.89 -15.23
C HIS A 269 -14.98 -8.60 -14.00
N MET A 270 -13.70 -8.35 -13.69
CA MET A 270 -13.05 -8.86 -12.47
C MET A 270 -13.82 -8.44 -11.22
N ARG A 271 -14.18 -7.15 -11.10
CA ARG A 271 -14.99 -6.63 -9.99
C ARG A 271 -16.29 -7.42 -9.83
N ARG A 272 -17.06 -7.57 -10.91
CA ARG A 272 -18.34 -8.30 -10.87
C ARG A 272 -18.14 -9.73 -10.39
N HIS A 273 -17.14 -10.45 -10.91
CA HIS A 273 -16.87 -11.83 -10.49
C HIS A 273 -16.50 -11.95 -9.01
N LEU A 274 -15.69 -11.02 -8.49
CA LEU A 274 -15.29 -11.05 -7.09
C LEU A 274 -16.46 -10.68 -6.17
N HIS A 275 -17.29 -9.73 -6.56
CA HIS A 275 -18.51 -9.38 -5.82
C HIS A 275 -19.51 -10.54 -5.82
N ASP A 276 -19.75 -11.16 -6.98
CA ASP A 276 -20.59 -12.35 -7.10
C ASP A 276 -20.04 -13.51 -6.24
N PHE A 277 -18.71 -13.67 -6.18
CA PHE A 277 -18.09 -14.67 -5.32
C PHE A 277 -18.36 -14.38 -3.84
N ILE A 278 -18.17 -13.13 -3.39
CA ILE A 278 -18.47 -12.71 -2.01
C ILE A 278 -19.95 -12.99 -1.68
N ASP A 279 -20.87 -12.53 -2.53
CA ASP A 279 -22.31 -12.65 -2.28
C ASP A 279 -22.78 -14.12 -2.28
N ARG A 280 -22.26 -14.95 -3.20
CA ARG A 280 -22.69 -16.34 -3.35
C ARG A 280 -21.92 -17.35 -2.52
N ASN A 281 -20.71 -17.02 -2.05
CA ASN A 281 -19.86 -17.97 -1.30
C ASN A 281 -19.52 -17.54 0.13
N ILE A 282 -19.58 -16.24 0.47
CA ILE A 282 -19.17 -15.74 1.78
C ILE A 282 -20.35 -15.20 2.58
N VAL A 283 -21.19 -14.36 1.96
CA VAL A 283 -22.35 -13.73 2.63
C VAL A 283 -23.39 -14.80 2.99
N GLU A 284 -24.00 -14.67 4.17
CA GLU A 284 -25.14 -15.50 4.57
C GLU A 284 -26.32 -15.21 3.65
N GLY A 285 -26.85 -16.25 3.00
CA GLY A 285 -28.01 -16.09 2.13
C GLY A 285 -29.22 -15.66 2.96
N GLN A 286 -29.98 -14.66 2.51
CA GLN A 286 -31.31 -14.45 3.10
C GLN A 286 -32.13 -15.71 2.83
N ALA A 287 -32.43 -16.45 3.90
CA ALA A 287 -33.36 -17.57 3.87
C ALA A 287 -34.78 -17.08 3.54
#